data_AF-A0A026W3Q6-F1
#
_entry.id   AF-A0A026W3Q6-F1
#
_cell.length_a   1.000
_cell.length_b   1.000
_cell.length_c   1.000
_cell.angle_alpha   90.00
_cell.angle_beta   90.00
_cell.angle_gamma   90.00
#
_symmetry.space_group_name_H-M   'P 1'
#
loop_
_entity.id
_entity.type
_entity.pdbx_description
1 polymer ?
#
loop_
_entity_poly.entity_id
_entity_poly.type
_entity_poly.pdbx_seq_one_letter_code
_entity_poly.pdbx_strand_id
1 'polypeptide(L)'
;MGSTAFRTALKLSYKAATLQKNKQPQETSGSVNIIEIEDKLNNLYKNVKDETGSTETTFNDIISLATSYCNMGIAYKDFTSKTKLVVARSHLKKCLELLNGKELDRRAILIIMRAVVQLEHVFRQLNEAEKCCSFSHKAIGFYLEYTNQGSKFPAPIVSRLSVNLDIEEACPNTMLSLVTLCLQLLRHIKDCDCYKWDLETLVKPMHNFFMYQWTEALEGPSQGFAWAAAILDFSLYFIRHMRLSDARNYLAAIQYILYAYKEETNDCLSSKCCTQDIFDTLAPSYHILKAQLATRWSFYGNYLLFPSKYTLSYSKNVKVRRARKSKSTPSVELPMKSLIFTTLEEHVKDIVNQIPDTVSNLDDVNLVCNYVLKWFEITKNYTNTALSLNESFITRTLCKMEASKYLTYFQADKDKQMTFHKERIELLMMVKNFIPDLLVYSSSDDKNNFDILSLNCNLGLIVTYGNLLDMLLEDAEITEKRFEDIKLEVHNYMKNSVECCETYLEQLHIKL
;
A
#
# COMPACT_ATOMS: atom_id res chain seq x y z
N MET A 1 -16.62 3.70 -40.01
CA MET A 1 -15.51 4.53 -40.51
C MET A 1 -15.83 5.97 -40.16
N GLY A 2 -14.90 6.71 -39.55
CA GLY A 2 -15.15 8.09 -39.08
C GLY A 2 -15.09 9.15 -40.19
N SER A 3 -15.51 10.36 -39.85
CA SER A 3 -15.48 11.56 -40.69
C SER A 3 -14.06 11.89 -41.18
N THR A 4 -13.99 12.50 -42.37
CA THR A 4 -12.72 12.82 -43.06
C THR A 4 -11.79 13.70 -42.22
N ALA A 5 -12.36 14.58 -41.40
CA ALA A 5 -11.60 15.48 -40.53
C ALA A 5 -10.89 14.72 -39.40
N PHE A 6 -11.59 13.84 -38.69
CA PHE A 6 -11.02 13.01 -37.61
C PHE A 6 -9.92 12.08 -38.13
N ARG A 7 -10.14 11.45 -39.30
CA ARG A 7 -9.14 10.59 -39.93
C ARG A 7 -7.88 11.35 -40.32
N THR A 8 -8.03 12.61 -40.74
CA THR A 8 -6.89 13.47 -41.10
C THR A 8 -6.08 13.85 -39.86
N ALA A 9 -6.73 14.27 -38.78
CA ALA A 9 -6.07 14.56 -37.51
C ALA A 9 -5.32 13.34 -36.96
N LEU A 10 -5.92 12.14 -37.06
CA LEU A 10 -5.29 10.90 -36.65
C LEU A 10 -4.02 10.57 -37.45
N LYS A 11 -4.05 10.73 -38.77
CA LYS A 11 -2.85 10.51 -39.61
C LYS A 11 -1.72 11.50 -39.27
N LEU A 12 -2.05 12.76 -39.03
CA LEU A 12 -1.06 13.79 -38.73
C LEU A 12 -0.42 13.58 -37.36
N SER A 13 -1.22 13.33 -36.33
CA SER A 13 -0.73 13.05 -34.97
C SER A 13 0.12 11.77 -34.92
N TYR A 14 -0.25 10.72 -35.65
CA TYR A 14 0.56 9.51 -35.77
C TYR A 14 1.96 9.82 -36.34
N LYS A 15 2.02 10.58 -37.44
CA LYS A 15 3.31 11.01 -38.02
C LYS A 15 4.14 11.79 -37.02
N ALA A 16 3.55 12.75 -36.30
CA ALA A 16 4.26 13.52 -35.27
C ALA A 16 4.86 12.61 -34.18
N ALA A 17 4.05 11.69 -33.64
CA ALA A 17 4.47 10.77 -32.58
C ALA A 17 5.58 9.81 -33.03
N THR A 18 5.46 9.23 -34.23
CA THR A 18 6.49 8.34 -34.79
C THR A 18 7.80 9.06 -35.10
N LEU A 19 7.74 10.30 -35.60
CA LEU A 19 8.93 11.11 -35.83
C LEU A 19 9.66 11.41 -34.53
N GLN A 20 8.94 11.71 -33.45
CA GLN A 20 9.56 11.96 -32.15
C GLN A 20 10.17 10.70 -31.56
N LYS A 21 9.46 9.57 -31.61
CA LYS A 21 9.93 8.27 -31.10
C LYS A 21 11.25 7.81 -31.74
N ASN A 22 11.43 8.12 -33.02
CA ASN A 22 12.60 7.68 -33.80
C ASN A 22 13.79 8.65 -33.76
N LYS A 23 13.68 9.82 -33.12
CA LYS A 23 14.74 10.84 -33.09
C LYS A 23 15.50 10.82 -31.76
N GLN A 24 16.84 10.69 -31.83
CA GLN A 24 17.72 11.24 -30.81
C GLN A 24 17.58 12.79 -30.80
N PRO A 25 17.77 13.46 -29.64
CA PRO A 25 17.45 14.88 -29.46
C PRO A 25 18.45 15.79 -30.17
N GLN A 26 18.42 15.83 -31.50
CA GLN A 26 18.94 16.95 -32.28
C GLN A 26 17.95 17.30 -33.40
N GLU A 27 17.64 18.59 -33.44
CA GLU A 27 16.74 19.23 -34.38
C GLU A 27 17.16 18.95 -35.83
N THR A 28 16.21 18.57 -36.70
CA THR A 28 16.22 18.95 -38.13
C THR A 28 14.98 18.47 -38.92
N SER A 29 14.40 19.46 -39.63
CA SER A 29 14.06 19.52 -41.07
C SER A 29 13.00 18.62 -41.73
N GLY A 30 12.12 17.97 -40.97
CA GLY A 30 10.86 17.44 -41.50
C GLY A 30 9.70 17.88 -40.62
N SER A 31 9.44 19.19 -40.52
CA SER A 31 8.51 19.74 -39.54
C SER A 31 7.06 19.40 -39.91
N VAL A 32 6.57 18.28 -39.37
CA VAL A 32 5.14 18.17 -39.10
C VAL A 32 4.77 19.39 -38.25
N ASN A 33 3.92 20.27 -38.77
CA ASN A 33 3.53 21.50 -38.08
C ASN A 33 2.63 21.13 -36.88
N ILE A 34 3.27 20.91 -35.72
CA ILE A 34 2.58 20.48 -34.49
C ILE A 34 1.49 21.48 -34.09
N ILE A 35 1.71 22.78 -34.31
CA ILE A 35 0.75 23.85 -34.01
C ILE A 35 -0.54 23.65 -34.82
N GLU A 36 -0.42 23.37 -36.13
CA GLU A 36 -1.57 23.11 -36.99
C GLU A 36 -2.35 21.86 -36.56
N ILE A 37 -1.66 20.84 -36.04
CA ILE A 37 -2.31 19.65 -35.48
C ILE A 37 -3.08 20.02 -34.21
N GLU A 38 -2.47 20.79 -33.31
CA GLU A 38 -3.11 21.23 -32.06
C GLU A 38 -4.38 22.04 -32.32
N ASP A 39 -4.35 22.99 -33.26
CA ASP A 39 -5.52 23.79 -33.63
C ASP A 39 -6.65 22.91 -34.18
N LYS A 40 -6.32 21.97 -35.08
CA LYS A 40 -7.30 21.00 -35.61
C LYS A 40 -7.90 20.14 -34.50
N LEU A 41 -7.07 19.62 -33.59
CA LEU A 41 -7.55 18.81 -32.48
C LEU A 41 -8.45 19.60 -31.54
N ASN A 42 -8.09 20.85 -31.21
CA ASN A 42 -8.89 21.71 -30.35
C ASN A 42 -10.25 22.04 -30.97
N ASN A 43 -10.30 22.30 -32.28
CA ASN A 43 -11.57 22.52 -32.98
C ASN A 43 -12.45 21.26 -32.98
N LEU A 44 -11.87 20.09 -33.29
CA LEU A 44 -12.60 18.82 -33.22
C LEU A 44 -13.09 18.53 -31.80
N TYR A 45 -12.29 18.81 -30.78
CA TYR A 45 -12.65 18.61 -29.37
C TYR A 45 -13.86 19.44 -28.95
N LYS A 46 -13.89 20.73 -29.32
CA LYS A 46 -15.05 21.60 -29.09
C LYS A 46 -16.29 21.06 -29.78
N ASN A 47 -16.18 20.65 -31.04
CA ASN A 47 -17.32 20.06 -31.77
C ASN A 47 -17.90 18.81 -31.09
N VAL A 48 -17.04 17.98 -30.48
CA VAL A 48 -17.49 16.79 -29.72
C VAL A 48 -18.14 17.18 -28.38
N LYS A 49 -17.68 18.26 -27.73
CA LYS A 49 -18.16 18.68 -26.40
C LYS A 49 -19.41 19.55 -26.43
N ASP A 50 -19.49 20.45 -27.40
CA ASP A 50 -20.48 21.52 -27.39
C ASP A 50 -21.81 21.08 -28.03
N GLU A 51 -21.94 19.84 -28.54
CA GLU A 51 -23.11 19.27 -29.25
C GLU A 51 -23.71 20.17 -30.36
N THR A 52 -23.02 21.26 -30.73
CA THR A 52 -23.52 22.38 -31.54
C THR A 52 -23.19 22.22 -33.02
N GLY A 53 -22.52 21.13 -33.41
CA GLY A 53 -22.20 20.81 -34.80
C GLY A 53 -23.28 19.97 -35.47
N SER A 54 -23.73 20.37 -36.66
CA SER A 54 -24.78 19.72 -37.48
C SER A 54 -24.45 18.29 -37.98
N THR A 55 -23.43 17.64 -37.45
CA THR A 55 -23.03 16.27 -37.81
C THR A 55 -22.91 15.42 -36.55
N GLU A 56 -23.72 14.35 -36.49
CA GLU A 56 -23.75 13.39 -35.41
C GLU A 56 -22.35 12.76 -35.26
N THR A 57 -21.61 13.13 -34.22
CA THR A 57 -20.26 12.62 -33.97
C THR A 57 -20.35 11.13 -33.68
N THR A 58 -19.73 10.29 -34.52
CA THR A 58 -19.81 8.85 -34.34
C THR A 58 -18.83 8.37 -33.26
N PHE A 59 -19.08 7.20 -32.67
CA PHE A 59 -18.13 6.58 -31.76
C PHE A 59 -16.73 6.39 -32.40
N ASN A 60 -16.66 6.09 -33.70
CA ASN A 60 -15.38 5.95 -34.39
C ASN A 60 -14.62 7.28 -34.51
N ASP A 61 -15.35 8.41 -34.56
CA ASP A 61 -14.76 9.75 -34.53
C ASP A 61 -14.15 10.04 -33.17
N ILE A 62 -14.87 9.69 -32.09
CA ILE A 62 -14.37 9.81 -30.71
C ILE A 62 -13.10 8.98 -30.52
N ILE A 63 -13.09 7.70 -30.94
CA ILE A 63 -11.90 6.84 -30.87
C ILE A 63 -10.75 7.44 -31.68
N SER A 64 -11.01 7.97 -32.87
CA SER A 64 -9.98 8.59 -33.71
C SER A 64 -9.41 9.86 -33.07
N LEU A 65 -10.25 10.69 -32.48
CA LEU A 65 -9.83 11.91 -31.77
C LEU A 65 -9.03 11.57 -30.51
N ALA A 66 -9.50 10.64 -29.69
CA ALA A 66 -8.81 10.19 -28.49
C ALA A 66 -7.44 9.60 -28.83
N THR A 67 -7.37 8.71 -29.84
CA THR A 67 -6.09 8.18 -30.33
C THR A 67 -5.14 9.29 -30.78
N SER A 68 -5.67 10.33 -31.43
CA SER A 68 -4.87 11.48 -31.86
C SER A 68 -4.27 12.25 -30.67
N TYR A 69 -5.07 12.47 -29.64
CA TYR A 69 -4.60 13.08 -28.39
C TYR A 69 -3.57 12.20 -27.66
N CYS A 70 -3.76 10.88 -27.64
CA CYS A 70 -2.76 9.94 -27.09
C CYS A 70 -1.43 10.04 -27.85
N ASN A 71 -1.48 10.04 -29.19
CA ASN A 71 -0.31 10.21 -30.05
C ASN A 71 0.40 11.54 -29.77
N MET A 72 -0.35 12.65 -29.65
CA MET A 72 0.24 13.95 -29.30
C MET A 72 0.87 13.96 -27.90
N GLY A 73 0.27 13.26 -26.94
CA GLY A 73 0.87 13.03 -25.63
C GLY A 73 2.23 12.34 -25.74
N ILE A 74 2.31 11.25 -26.52
CA ILE A 74 3.57 10.54 -26.80
C ILE A 74 4.58 11.45 -27.50
N ALA A 75 4.13 12.25 -28.47
CA ALA A 75 5.00 13.18 -29.19
C ALA A 75 5.63 14.25 -28.28
N TYR A 76 5.07 14.52 -27.10
CA TYR A 76 5.59 15.52 -26.17
C TYR A 76 6.22 14.95 -24.89
N LYS A 77 6.09 13.65 -24.62
CA LYS A 77 6.45 13.04 -23.33
C LYS A 77 7.95 13.09 -23.01
N ASP A 78 8.82 13.07 -24.03
CA ASP A 78 10.27 12.94 -23.85
C ASP A 78 10.99 14.30 -23.86
N PHE A 79 10.22 15.41 -23.87
CA PHE A 79 10.80 16.74 -23.79
C PHE A 79 11.25 17.06 -22.36
N THR A 80 12.43 17.68 -22.21
CA THR A 80 12.93 18.15 -20.91
C THR A 80 12.26 19.44 -20.43
N SER A 81 11.62 20.18 -21.34
CA SER A 81 10.94 21.43 -21.02
C SER A 81 9.65 21.19 -20.25
N LYS A 82 9.55 21.77 -19.06
CA LYS A 82 8.33 21.74 -18.22
C LYS A 82 7.08 22.19 -18.96
N THR A 83 7.18 23.21 -19.83
CA THR A 83 6.01 23.69 -20.60
C THR A 83 5.52 22.65 -21.60
N LYS A 84 6.43 21.92 -22.27
CA LYS A 84 6.09 20.84 -23.19
C LYS A 84 5.51 19.62 -22.46
N LEU A 85 6.03 19.29 -21.28
CA LEU A 85 5.46 18.24 -20.43
C LEU A 85 4.06 18.57 -19.94
N VAL A 86 3.78 19.84 -19.61
CA VAL A 86 2.42 20.29 -19.28
C VAL A 86 1.47 20.13 -20.48
N VAL A 87 1.94 20.37 -21.70
CA VAL A 87 1.18 20.12 -22.94
C VAL A 87 0.94 18.62 -23.14
N ALA A 88 1.97 17.77 -22.97
CA ALA A 88 1.83 16.31 -23.02
C ALA A 88 0.73 15.82 -22.07
N ARG A 89 0.80 16.26 -20.80
CA ARG A 89 -0.18 15.98 -19.76
C ARG A 89 -1.59 16.41 -20.16
N SER A 90 -1.74 17.60 -20.74
CA SER A 90 -3.03 18.13 -21.22
C SER A 90 -3.63 17.24 -22.31
N HIS A 91 -2.84 16.85 -23.30
CA HIS A 91 -3.29 15.96 -24.37
C HIS A 91 -3.71 14.57 -23.84
N LEU A 92 -2.90 13.96 -22.97
CA LEU A 92 -3.22 12.67 -22.37
C LEU A 92 -4.50 12.73 -21.53
N LYS A 93 -4.71 13.81 -20.76
CA LYS A 93 -5.98 14.01 -20.04
C LYS A 93 -7.18 14.16 -20.97
N LYS A 94 -7.07 14.93 -22.06
CA LYS A 94 -8.13 15.04 -23.07
C LYS A 94 -8.44 13.70 -23.74
N CYS A 95 -7.43 12.85 -23.97
CA CYS A 95 -7.64 11.49 -24.46
C CYS A 95 -8.53 10.69 -23.50
N LEU A 96 -8.21 10.69 -22.20
CA LEU A 96 -8.99 9.98 -21.18
C LEU A 96 -10.41 10.56 -21.04
N GLU A 97 -10.55 11.89 -21.12
CA GLU A 97 -11.85 12.56 -21.02
C GLU A 97 -12.80 12.18 -22.18
N LEU A 98 -12.28 12.04 -23.40
CA LEU A 98 -13.05 11.59 -24.56
C LEU A 98 -13.54 10.14 -24.44
N LEU A 99 -12.76 9.31 -23.75
CA LEU A 99 -13.04 7.88 -23.56
C LEU A 99 -13.85 7.59 -22.29
N ASN A 100 -14.22 8.62 -21.54
CA ASN A 100 -15.06 8.48 -20.35
C ASN A 100 -16.42 7.83 -20.70
N GLY A 101 -16.82 6.83 -19.91
CA GLY A 101 -18.01 6.00 -20.14
C GLY A 101 -17.89 4.99 -21.29
N LYS A 102 -16.68 4.75 -21.81
CA LYS A 102 -16.40 3.84 -22.93
C LYS A 102 -15.26 2.88 -22.61
N GLU A 103 -14.89 2.76 -21.34
CA GLU A 103 -13.61 2.20 -20.91
C GLU A 103 -13.49 0.70 -21.16
N LEU A 104 -14.63 0.00 -21.14
CA LEU A 104 -14.74 -1.43 -21.42
C LEU A 104 -14.96 -1.77 -22.90
N ASP A 105 -15.02 -0.78 -23.80
CA ASP A 105 -15.11 -1.06 -25.24
C ASP A 105 -13.76 -1.56 -25.75
N ARG A 106 -13.78 -2.66 -26.52
CA ARG A 106 -12.57 -3.25 -27.13
C ARG A 106 -11.75 -2.26 -27.97
N ARG A 107 -12.36 -1.17 -28.45
CA ARG A 107 -11.69 -0.11 -29.22
C ARG A 107 -11.04 0.97 -28.36
N ALA A 108 -11.39 1.04 -27.07
CA ALA A 108 -10.97 2.09 -26.15
C ALA A 108 -9.95 1.61 -25.11
N ILE A 109 -10.14 0.40 -24.56
CA ILE A 109 -9.38 -0.09 -23.39
C ILE A 109 -7.86 0.03 -23.57
N LEU A 110 -7.32 -0.39 -24.72
CA LEU A 110 -5.88 -0.33 -24.96
C LEU A 110 -5.37 1.12 -25.11
N ILE A 111 -6.18 2.03 -25.65
CA ILE A 111 -5.84 3.46 -25.73
C ILE A 111 -5.79 4.08 -24.33
N ILE A 112 -6.74 3.74 -23.46
CA ILE A 112 -6.77 4.19 -22.06
C ILE A 112 -5.50 3.74 -21.33
N MET A 113 -5.16 2.45 -21.44
CA MET A 113 -3.97 1.88 -20.80
C MET A 113 -2.69 2.58 -21.27
N ARG A 114 -2.54 2.80 -22.58
CA ARG A 114 -1.41 3.56 -23.14
C ARG A 114 -1.38 4.99 -22.61
N ALA A 115 -2.50 5.69 -22.64
CA ALA A 115 -2.58 7.07 -22.19
C ALA A 115 -2.21 7.20 -20.70
N VAL A 116 -2.65 6.29 -19.84
CA VAL A 116 -2.31 6.32 -18.41
C VAL A 116 -0.83 5.98 -18.15
N VAL A 117 -0.26 4.99 -18.85
CA VAL A 117 1.19 4.70 -18.74
C VAL A 117 2.03 5.89 -19.18
N GLN A 118 1.64 6.61 -20.23
CA GLN A 118 2.37 7.83 -20.64
C GLN A 118 2.13 9.00 -19.68
N LEU A 119 0.95 9.08 -19.09
CA LEU A 119 0.62 10.12 -18.13
C LEU A 119 1.47 9.96 -16.86
N GLU A 120 1.68 8.72 -16.42
CA GLU A 120 2.58 8.34 -15.35
C GLU A 120 4.01 8.81 -15.60
N HIS A 121 4.54 8.52 -16.79
CA HIS A 121 5.86 8.96 -17.20
C HIS A 121 6.01 10.49 -17.13
N VAL A 122 5.03 11.22 -17.67
CA VAL A 122 5.01 12.69 -17.64
C VAL A 122 4.90 13.23 -16.21
N PHE A 123 4.08 12.62 -15.34
CA PHE A 123 3.98 13.03 -13.94
C PHE A 123 5.28 12.79 -13.18
N ARG A 124 5.99 11.69 -13.43
CA ARG A 124 7.32 11.43 -12.85
C ARG A 124 8.32 12.50 -13.24
N GLN A 125 8.41 12.83 -14.53
CA GLN A 125 9.30 13.91 -15.00
C GLN A 125 8.95 15.29 -14.44
N LEU A 126 7.68 15.53 -14.09
CA LEU A 126 7.23 16.75 -13.44
C LEU A 126 7.41 16.74 -11.91
N ASN A 127 7.96 15.67 -11.32
CA ASN A 127 8.05 15.43 -9.86
C ASN A 127 6.67 15.46 -9.17
N GLU A 128 5.66 14.89 -9.84
CA GLU A 128 4.26 14.86 -9.40
C GLU A 128 3.66 13.44 -9.49
N ALA A 129 4.48 12.39 -9.36
CA ALA A 129 4.10 10.99 -9.57
C ALA A 129 2.85 10.58 -8.78
N GLU A 130 2.72 11.04 -7.53
CA GLU A 130 1.56 10.76 -6.67
C GLU A 130 0.22 11.22 -7.27
N LYS A 131 0.21 12.26 -8.11
CA LYS A 131 -1.00 12.76 -8.77
C LYS A 131 -1.50 11.82 -9.85
N CYS A 132 -0.69 10.84 -10.26
CA CYS A 132 -1.04 9.84 -11.25
C CYS A 132 -1.74 8.60 -10.68
N CYS A 133 -1.62 8.33 -9.37
CA CYS A 133 -2.11 7.09 -8.76
C CYS A 133 -3.59 6.81 -9.05
N SER A 134 -4.45 7.84 -8.96
CA SER A 134 -5.88 7.69 -9.24
C SER A 134 -6.20 7.30 -10.69
N PHE A 135 -5.36 7.72 -11.67
CA PHE A 135 -5.50 7.28 -13.05
C PHE A 135 -5.08 5.83 -13.22
N SER A 136 -3.98 5.42 -12.58
CA SER A 136 -3.49 4.03 -12.60
C SER A 136 -4.49 3.07 -11.95
N HIS A 137 -5.10 3.46 -10.82
CA HIS A 137 -6.13 2.68 -10.13
C HIS A 137 -7.30 2.39 -11.07
N LYS A 138 -7.89 3.43 -11.67
CA LYS A 138 -9.01 3.30 -12.60
C LYS A 138 -8.65 2.44 -13.82
N ALA A 139 -7.49 2.66 -14.43
CA ALA A 139 -7.06 1.89 -15.59
C ALA A 139 -6.90 0.39 -15.28
N ILE A 140 -6.35 0.05 -14.11
CA ILE A 140 -6.27 -1.34 -13.65
C ILE A 140 -7.67 -1.90 -13.38
N GLY A 141 -8.55 -1.13 -12.72
CA GLY A 141 -9.95 -1.52 -12.54
C GLY A 141 -10.65 -1.86 -13.87
N PHE A 142 -10.50 -1.01 -14.88
CA PHE A 142 -11.05 -1.26 -16.22
C PHE A 142 -10.44 -2.48 -16.88
N TYR A 143 -9.13 -2.71 -16.75
CA TYR A 143 -8.48 -3.91 -17.25
C TYR A 143 -9.07 -5.18 -16.63
N LEU A 144 -9.20 -5.21 -15.30
CA LEU A 144 -9.72 -6.37 -14.59
C LEU A 144 -11.18 -6.64 -14.94
N GLU A 145 -12.01 -5.59 -15.03
CA GLU A 145 -13.40 -5.72 -15.43
C GLU A 145 -13.54 -6.20 -16.89
N TYR A 146 -12.72 -5.65 -17.79
CA TYR A 146 -12.69 -6.06 -19.20
C TYR A 146 -12.29 -7.53 -19.37
N THR A 147 -11.37 -8.00 -18.53
CA THR A 147 -10.81 -9.37 -18.60
C THR A 147 -11.56 -10.37 -17.71
N ASN A 148 -12.60 -9.94 -16.99
CA ASN A 148 -13.35 -10.75 -16.02
C ASN A 148 -14.04 -12.00 -16.63
N GLN A 149 -14.17 -12.09 -17.96
CA GLN A 149 -14.69 -13.27 -18.65
C GLN A 149 -13.63 -14.33 -18.98
N GLY A 150 -12.42 -14.24 -18.41
CA GLY A 150 -11.34 -15.21 -18.60
C GLY A 150 -10.88 -15.26 -20.06
N SER A 151 -10.81 -16.44 -20.67
CA SER A 151 -10.36 -16.58 -22.06
C SER A 151 -11.33 -16.07 -23.14
N LYS A 152 -12.55 -15.62 -22.75
CA LYS A 152 -13.64 -15.28 -23.68
C LYS A 152 -13.78 -13.79 -24.00
N PHE A 153 -12.98 -12.91 -23.40
CA PHE A 153 -13.09 -11.49 -23.72
C PHE A 153 -12.52 -11.17 -25.11
N PRO A 154 -13.12 -10.22 -25.85
CA PRO A 154 -12.67 -9.89 -27.19
C PRO A 154 -11.28 -9.24 -27.18
N ALA A 155 -10.44 -9.57 -28.17
CA ALA A 155 -9.16 -8.89 -28.32
C ALA A 155 -9.37 -7.38 -28.56
N PRO A 156 -8.56 -6.50 -27.92
CA PRO A 156 -8.64 -5.07 -28.17
C PRO A 156 -8.40 -4.75 -29.64
N ILE A 157 -9.19 -3.82 -30.19
CA ILE A 157 -9.11 -3.34 -31.56
C ILE A 157 -8.49 -1.95 -31.54
N VAL A 158 -7.28 -1.83 -32.06
CA VAL A 158 -6.60 -0.53 -32.13
C VAL A 158 -6.32 -0.16 -33.57
N SER A 159 -6.51 1.13 -33.88
CA SER A 159 -6.14 1.69 -35.16
C SER A 159 -4.65 1.47 -35.44
N ARG A 160 -4.29 1.10 -36.67
CA ARG A 160 -2.89 1.07 -37.13
C ARG A 160 -2.18 2.42 -37.00
N LEU A 161 -2.95 3.49 -36.80
CA LEU A 161 -2.44 4.85 -36.56
C LEU A 161 -2.33 5.20 -35.07
N SER A 162 -2.35 4.21 -34.18
CA SER A 162 -1.97 4.37 -32.77
C SER A 162 -0.52 3.95 -32.61
N VAL A 163 0.30 4.81 -31.99
CA VAL A 163 1.70 4.48 -31.72
C VAL A 163 1.81 3.51 -30.54
N ASN A 164 2.53 2.41 -30.73
CA ASN A 164 2.92 1.50 -29.65
C ASN A 164 3.97 2.18 -28.75
N LEU A 165 3.93 1.89 -27.46
CA LEU A 165 4.95 2.32 -26.51
C LEU A 165 6.24 1.50 -26.67
N ASP A 166 7.35 1.99 -26.11
CA ASP A 166 8.66 1.30 -26.18
C ASP A 166 8.68 -0.02 -25.42
N ILE A 167 7.85 -0.13 -24.38
CA ILE A 167 7.68 -1.34 -23.57
C ILE A 167 6.80 -2.39 -24.26
N GLU A 168 6.12 -2.03 -25.35
CA GLU A 168 5.29 -2.95 -26.12
C GLU A 168 6.12 -3.56 -27.25
N GLU A 169 5.90 -4.84 -27.55
CA GLU A 169 6.52 -5.45 -28.71
C GLU A 169 6.10 -4.73 -30.01
N ALA A 170 6.99 -4.72 -31.00
CA ALA A 170 6.70 -4.14 -32.32
C ALA A 170 5.59 -4.91 -33.08
N CYS A 171 5.20 -6.10 -32.60
CA CYS A 171 4.21 -6.99 -33.20
C CYS A 171 2.77 -6.68 -32.70
N PRO A 172 1.70 -6.96 -33.47
CA PRO A 172 0.36 -6.43 -33.23
C PRO A 172 -0.48 -7.23 -32.24
N ASN A 173 0.14 -7.96 -31.30
CA ASN A 173 -0.62 -8.70 -30.30
C ASN A 173 -1.19 -7.73 -29.24
N THR A 174 -2.36 -7.19 -29.53
CA THR A 174 -3.05 -6.21 -28.67
C THR A 174 -3.39 -6.76 -27.28
N MET A 175 -3.50 -8.09 -27.14
CA MET A 175 -3.69 -8.75 -25.85
C MET A 175 -2.41 -8.70 -25.02
N LEU A 176 -1.27 -9.06 -25.63
CA LEU A 176 0.03 -8.99 -24.96
C LEU A 176 0.35 -7.54 -24.56
N SER A 177 0.11 -6.58 -25.46
CA SER A 177 0.19 -5.15 -25.14
C SER A 177 -0.64 -4.79 -23.91
N LEU A 178 -1.90 -5.24 -23.85
CA LEU A 178 -2.79 -4.93 -22.74
C LEU A 178 -2.23 -5.46 -21.40
N VAL A 179 -1.75 -6.71 -21.39
CA VAL A 179 -1.12 -7.33 -20.22
C VAL A 179 0.14 -6.57 -19.80
N THR A 180 1.03 -6.26 -20.74
CA THR A 180 2.27 -5.52 -20.49
C THR A 180 2.01 -4.15 -19.87
N LEU A 181 1.00 -3.43 -20.37
CA LEU A 181 0.63 -2.12 -19.81
C LEU A 181 0.04 -2.25 -18.41
N CYS A 182 -0.78 -3.28 -18.15
CA CYS A 182 -1.28 -3.53 -16.80
C CYS A 182 -0.14 -3.84 -15.81
N LEU A 183 0.83 -4.67 -16.20
CA LEU A 183 2.00 -4.96 -15.38
C LEU A 183 2.82 -3.70 -15.07
N GLN A 184 2.97 -2.80 -16.05
CA GLN A 184 3.64 -1.53 -15.85
C GLN A 184 2.90 -0.63 -14.85
N LEU A 185 1.57 -0.56 -14.93
CA LEU A 185 0.76 0.19 -13.97
C LEU A 185 0.78 -0.42 -12.56
N LEU A 186 0.83 -1.75 -12.45
CA LEU A 186 0.94 -2.44 -11.15
C LEU A 186 2.26 -2.10 -10.46
N ARG A 187 3.37 -2.00 -11.20
CA ARG A 187 4.64 -1.52 -10.66
C ARG A 187 4.53 -0.09 -10.14
N HIS A 188 3.88 0.80 -10.89
CA HIS A 188 3.66 2.17 -10.45
C HIS A 188 2.80 2.26 -9.18
N ILE A 189 1.77 1.43 -9.02
CA ILE A 189 0.93 1.44 -7.80
C ILE A 189 1.72 1.02 -6.56
N LYS A 190 2.76 0.19 -6.69
CA LYS A 190 3.64 -0.15 -5.56
C LYS A 190 4.42 1.06 -5.03
N ASP A 191 4.71 2.01 -5.92
CA ASP A 191 5.36 3.29 -5.55
C ASP A 191 4.34 4.31 -5.01
N CYS A 192 3.05 4.09 -5.22
CA CYS A 192 1.98 4.87 -4.61
C CYS A 192 1.79 4.44 -3.16
N ASP A 193 1.60 5.41 -2.25
CA ASP A 193 1.28 5.03 -0.87
C ASP A 193 -0.08 4.30 -0.82
N CYS A 194 -0.06 3.10 -0.25
CA CYS A 194 -1.23 2.27 -0.06
C CYS A 194 -2.39 2.99 0.66
N TYR A 195 -2.14 3.97 1.54
CA TYR A 195 -3.26 4.72 2.16
C TYR A 195 -4.08 5.53 1.15
N LYS A 196 -3.53 5.81 -0.04
CA LYS A 196 -4.21 6.53 -1.13
C LYS A 196 -4.91 5.57 -2.09
N TRP A 197 -4.86 4.26 -1.86
CA TRP A 197 -5.51 3.29 -2.72
C TRP A 197 -7.02 3.43 -2.65
N ASP A 198 -7.63 3.51 -3.83
CA ASP A 198 -9.06 3.73 -3.94
C ASP A 198 -9.79 2.39 -3.83
N LEU A 199 -10.74 2.34 -2.90
CA LEU A 199 -11.45 1.11 -2.58
C LEU A 199 -12.25 0.57 -3.77
N GLU A 200 -12.94 1.46 -4.50
CA GLU A 200 -13.89 1.09 -5.55
C GLU A 200 -13.19 0.78 -6.87
N THR A 201 -12.14 1.54 -7.20
CA THR A 201 -11.50 1.49 -8.52
C THR A 201 -10.25 0.61 -8.57
N LEU A 202 -9.64 0.28 -7.43
CA LEU A 202 -8.50 -0.63 -7.37
C LEU A 202 -8.78 -1.85 -6.48
N VAL A 203 -9.10 -1.62 -5.21
CA VAL A 203 -9.06 -2.69 -4.20
C VAL A 203 -10.15 -3.73 -4.43
N LYS A 204 -11.40 -3.31 -4.68
CA LYS A 204 -12.50 -4.23 -5.01
C LYS A 204 -12.26 -5.01 -6.31
N PRO A 205 -11.90 -4.38 -7.45
CA PRO A 205 -11.54 -5.12 -8.66
C PRO A 205 -10.43 -6.14 -8.44
N MET A 206 -9.36 -5.76 -7.74
CA MET A 206 -8.24 -6.66 -7.42
C MET A 206 -8.67 -7.81 -6.51
N HIS A 207 -9.48 -7.55 -5.49
CA HIS A 207 -10.06 -8.59 -4.64
C HIS A 207 -10.84 -9.62 -5.46
N ASN A 208 -11.72 -9.17 -6.34
CA ASN A 208 -12.50 -10.06 -7.22
C ASN A 208 -11.59 -10.87 -8.15
N PHE A 209 -10.55 -10.25 -8.70
CA PHE A 209 -9.56 -10.93 -9.52
C PHE A 209 -8.85 -12.06 -8.75
N PHE A 210 -8.34 -11.77 -7.55
CA PHE A 210 -7.67 -12.78 -6.72
C PHE A 210 -8.63 -13.90 -6.29
N MET A 211 -9.90 -13.57 -6.04
CA MET A 211 -10.96 -14.54 -5.76
C MET A 211 -11.15 -15.53 -6.90
N TYR A 212 -11.16 -15.07 -8.16
CA TYR A 212 -11.30 -15.94 -9.32
C TYR A 212 -10.04 -16.76 -9.60
N GLN A 213 -8.85 -16.18 -9.39
CA GLN A 213 -7.57 -16.86 -9.61
C GLN A 213 -7.16 -17.84 -8.50
N TRP A 214 -7.95 -17.96 -7.44
CA TRP A 214 -7.60 -18.80 -6.30
C TRP A 214 -7.32 -20.26 -6.69
N THR A 215 -8.12 -20.83 -7.61
CA THR A 215 -7.90 -22.21 -8.05
C THR A 215 -6.58 -22.37 -8.82
N GLU A 216 -6.20 -21.38 -9.62
CA GLU A 216 -4.90 -21.34 -10.32
C GLU A 216 -3.73 -21.23 -9.33
N ALA A 217 -3.93 -20.50 -8.23
CA ALA A 217 -2.94 -20.41 -7.15
C ALA A 217 -2.67 -21.75 -6.45
N LEU A 218 -3.59 -22.72 -6.56
CA LEU A 218 -3.44 -24.07 -6.01
C LEU A 218 -2.83 -25.09 -6.98
N GLU A 219 -2.54 -24.69 -8.23
CA GLU A 219 -1.95 -25.60 -9.24
C GLU A 219 -0.48 -25.94 -8.93
N GLY A 220 0.22 -25.11 -8.17
CA GLY A 220 1.62 -25.35 -7.80
C GLY A 220 2.23 -24.26 -6.92
N PRO A 221 3.39 -24.54 -6.31
CA PRO A 221 4.01 -23.65 -5.33
C PRO A 221 4.42 -22.30 -5.92
N SER A 222 4.85 -22.25 -7.18
CA SER A 222 5.24 -21.00 -7.86
C SER A 222 4.05 -20.06 -8.01
N GLN A 223 2.91 -20.57 -8.51
CA GLN A 223 1.66 -19.85 -8.66
C GLN A 223 1.12 -19.41 -7.30
N GLY A 224 1.12 -20.32 -6.32
CA GLY A 224 0.70 -20.04 -4.96
C GLY A 224 1.50 -18.89 -4.33
N PHE A 225 2.84 -18.95 -4.40
CA PHE A 225 3.69 -17.89 -3.83
C PHE A 225 3.55 -16.56 -4.57
N ALA A 226 3.41 -16.57 -5.90
CA ALA A 226 3.15 -15.36 -6.67
C ALA A 226 1.81 -14.71 -6.28
N TRP A 227 0.76 -15.51 -6.15
CA TRP A 227 -0.57 -15.05 -5.70
C TRP A 227 -0.51 -14.49 -4.27
N ALA A 228 0.14 -15.21 -3.36
CA ALA A 228 0.27 -14.83 -1.96
C ALA A 228 1.09 -13.54 -1.79
N ALA A 229 2.18 -13.37 -2.56
CA ALA A 229 2.94 -12.14 -2.60
C ALA A 229 2.12 -10.96 -3.15
N ALA A 230 1.26 -11.20 -4.14
CA ALA A 230 0.41 -10.15 -4.72
C ALA A 230 -0.65 -9.64 -3.72
N ILE A 231 -1.26 -10.52 -2.91
CA ILE A 231 -2.28 -10.13 -1.93
C ILE A 231 -1.70 -9.58 -0.62
N LEU A 232 -0.41 -9.79 -0.35
CA LEU A 232 0.26 -9.30 0.85
C LEU A 232 0.17 -7.77 1.00
N ASP A 233 0.34 -7.01 -0.09
CA ASP A 233 0.26 -5.55 -0.03
C ASP A 233 -1.17 -5.06 0.30
N PHE A 234 -2.20 -5.80 -0.14
CA PHE A 234 -3.59 -5.53 0.22
C PHE A 234 -3.89 -5.80 1.70
N SER A 235 -3.22 -6.78 2.31
CA SER A 235 -3.33 -6.97 3.76
C SER A 235 -2.89 -5.73 4.54
N LEU A 236 -1.80 -5.08 4.10
CA LEU A 236 -1.30 -3.85 4.71
C LEU A 236 -2.28 -2.69 4.52
N TYR A 237 -2.86 -2.57 3.33
CA TYR A 237 -3.95 -1.62 3.05
C TYR A 237 -5.07 -1.77 4.09
N PHE A 238 -5.59 -2.98 4.27
CA PHE A 238 -6.69 -3.21 5.21
C PHE A 238 -6.30 -2.93 6.67
N ILE A 239 -5.08 -3.28 7.09
CA ILE A 239 -4.57 -2.95 8.44
C ILE A 239 -4.58 -1.44 8.66
N ARG A 240 -4.01 -0.67 7.72
CA ARG A 240 -3.90 0.80 7.83
C ARG A 240 -5.26 1.51 7.81
N HIS A 241 -6.24 0.94 7.11
CA HIS A 241 -7.61 1.45 7.08
C HIS A 241 -8.50 0.88 8.21
N MET A 242 -7.92 0.24 9.23
CA MET A 242 -8.67 -0.37 10.35
C MET A 242 -9.71 -1.42 9.93
N ARG A 243 -9.61 -1.95 8.71
CA ARG A 243 -10.46 -3.04 8.19
C ARG A 243 -9.92 -4.39 8.64
N LEU A 244 -9.85 -4.58 9.95
CA LEU A 244 -9.14 -5.70 10.59
C LEU A 244 -9.72 -7.07 10.20
N SER A 245 -11.04 -7.19 10.03
CA SER A 245 -11.64 -8.45 9.59
C SER A 245 -11.18 -8.85 8.18
N ASP A 246 -11.06 -7.89 7.26
CA ASP A 246 -10.58 -8.16 5.90
C ASP A 246 -9.08 -8.47 5.90
N ALA A 247 -8.29 -7.70 6.64
CA ALA A 247 -6.86 -7.95 6.84
C ALA A 247 -6.59 -9.37 7.36
N ARG A 248 -7.31 -9.80 8.39
CA ARG A 248 -7.18 -11.14 8.99
C ARG A 248 -7.45 -12.24 7.98
N ASN A 249 -8.48 -12.08 7.15
CA ASN A 249 -8.81 -13.05 6.09
C ASN A 249 -7.71 -13.13 5.02
N TYR A 250 -7.17 -11.98 4.61
CA TYR A 250 -6.05 -11.94 3.66
C TYR A 250 -4.79 -12.61 4.22
N LEU A 251 -4.42 -12.30 5.47
CA LEU A 251 -3.26 -12.91 6.11
C LEU A 251 -3.44 -14.43 6.31
N ALA A 252 -4.65 -14.86 6.66
CA ALA A 252 -4.97 -16.27 6.78
C ALA A 252 -4.89 -17.02 5.44
N ALA A 253 -5.33 -16.41 4.35
CA ALA A 253 -5.20 -16.98 3.00
C ALA A 253 -3.74 -17.15 2.59
N ILE A 254 -2.89 -16.14 2.84
CA ILE A 254 -1.43 -16.21 2.58
C ILE A 254 -0.82 -17.35 3.41
N GLN A 255 -1.17 -17.43 4.69
CA GLN A 255 -0.67 -18.47 5.59
C GLN A 255 -1.09 -19.87 5.13
N TYR A 256 -2.32 -20.02 4.64
CA TYR A 256 -2.80 -21.29 4.09
C TYR A 256 -1.96 -21.74 2.89
N ILE A 257 -1.68 -20.85 1.92
CA ILE A 257 -0.80 -21.17 0.78
C ILE A 257 0.59 -21.62 1.25
N LEU A 258 1.18 -20.89 2.19
CA LEU A 258 2.50 -21.25 2.74
C LEU A 258 2.49 -22.59 3.49
N TYR A 259 1.36 -22.98 4.08
CA TYR A 259 1.22 -24.28 4.74
C TYR A 259 1.01 -25.41 3.73
N ALA A 260 0.20 -25.19 2.69
CA ALA A 260 -0.05 -26.16 1.64
C ALA A 260 1.25 -26.61 0.95
N TYR A 261 2.17 -25.68 0.69
CA TYR A 261 3.42 -25.96 -0.03
C TYR A 261 4.67 -26.07 0.87
N LYS A 262 4.49 -26.20 2.19
CA LYS A 262 5.61 -26.26 3.13
C LYS A 262 6.52 -27.48 2.89
N GLU A 263 5.93 -28.66 2.75
CA GLU A 263 6.71 -29.90 2.61
C GLU A 263 7.38 -29.98 1.24
N GLU A 264 6.71 -29.58 0.16
CA GLU A 264 7.33 -29.46 -1.17
C GLU A 264 8.54 -28.52 -1.18
N THR A 265 8.47 -27.42 -0.41
CA THR A 265 9.60 -26.50 -0.25
C THR A 265 10.75 -27.14 0.55
N ASN A 266 10.45 -27.89 1.61
CA ASN A 266 11.45 -28.61 2.42
C ASN A 266 12.13 -29.72 1.62
N ASP A 267 11.39 -30.42 0.77
CA ASP A 267 11.90 -31.47 -0.11
C ASP A 267 12.85 -30.89 -1.18
N CYS A 268 12.56 -29.68 -1.68
CA CYS A 268 13.47 -28.98 -2.58
C CYS A 268 14.74 -28.47 -1.86
N LEU A 269 14.64 -28.10 -0.59
CA LEU A 269 15.79 -27.70 0.25
C LEU A 269 16.69 -28.88 0.63
N SER A 270 16.13 -30.09 0.75
CA SER A 270 16.84 -31.29 1.20
C SER A 270 17.36 -32.19 0.08
N SER A 271 16.75 -32.14 -1.12
CA SER A 271 17.16 -32.97 -2.26
C SER A 271 18.08 -32.24 -3.23
N LYS A 272 19.14 -32.92 -3.70
CA LYS A 272 19.93 -32.50 -4.89
C LYS A 272 19.13 -32.64 -6.22
N CYS A 273 17.82 -32.88 -6.15
CA CYS A 273 17.00 -33.30 -7.28
C CYS A 273 16.16 -32.18 -7.91
N CYS A 274 16.12 -30.99 -7.31
CA CYS A 274 15.59 -29.80 -7.96
C CYS A 274 16.56 -29.34 -9.06
N THR A 275 16.03 -28.96 -10.23
CA THR A 275 16.82 -28.19 -11.20
C THR A 275 17.27 -26.89 -10.54
N GLN A 276 18.50 -26.45 -10.84
CA GLN A 276 19.12 -25.27 -10.21
C GLN A 276 18.19 -24.04 -10.24
N ASP A 277 17.44 -23.84 -11.33
CA ASP A 277 16.47 -22.74 -11.49
C ASP A 277 15.29 -22.77 -10.49
N ILE A 278 14.79 -23.96 -10.12
CA ILE A 278 13.70 -24.10 -9.14
C ILE A 278 14.22 -23.83 -7.73
N PHE A 279 15.43 -24.32 -7.43
CA PHE A 279 16.09 -24.10 -6.13
C PHE A 279 16.41 -22.60 -5.92
N ASP A 280 16.90 -21.93 -6.95
CA ASP A 280 17.31 -20.51 -6.89
C ASP A 280 16.12 -19.54 -6.79
N THR A 281 14.90 -20.00 -7.11
CA THR A 281 13.70 -19.13 -7.13
C THR A 281 12.69 -19.48 -6.02
N LEU A 282 12.37 -20.77 -5.84
CA LEU A 282 11.22 -21.19 -5.03
C LEU A 282 11.48 -21.08 -3.51
N ALA A 283 12.65 -21.55 -3.04
CA ALA A 283 13.00 -21.51 -1.63
C ALA A 283 13.23 -20.07 -1.11
N PRO A 284 13.95 -19.18 -1.82
CA PRO A 284 14.02 -17.77 -1.43
C PRO A 284 12.65 -17.09 -1.37
N SER A 285 11.78 -17.34 -2.36
CA SER A 285 10.41 -16.78 -2.37
C SER A 285 9.60 -17.22 -1.15
N TYR A 286 9.66 -18.49 -0.76
CA TYR A 286 8.99 -18.99 0.44
C TYR A 286 9.48 -18.27 1.70
N HIS A 287 10.80 -18.19 1.90
CA HIS A 287 11.38 -17.58 3.10
C HIS A 287 11.09 -16.08 3.20
N ILE A 288 11.24 -15.35 2.09
CA ILE A 288 10.92 -13.92 2.01
C ILE A 288 9.44 -13.70 2.34
N LEU A 289 8.54 -14.44 1.68
CA LEU A 289 7.10 -14.29 1.88
C LEU A 289 6.69 -14.65 3.31
N LYS A 290 7.30 -15.68 3.91
CA LYS A 290 7.05 -16.07 5.30
C LYS A 290 7.50 -15.01 6.31
N ALA A 291 8.68 -14.42 6.10
CA ALA A 291 9.18 -13.31 6.92
C ALA A 291 8.28 -12.07 6.81
N GLN A 292 7.80 -11.78 5.59
CA GLN A 292 6.87 -10.69 5.33
C GLN A 292 5.50 -10.94 5.96
N LEU A 293 4.94 -12.15 5.80
CA LEU A 293 3.68 -12.55 6.44
C LEU A 293 3.76 -12.39 7.96
N ALA A 294 4.84 -12.89 8.57
CA ALA A 294 5.06 -12.79 10.00
C ALA A 294 5.07 -11.33 10.47
N THR A 295 5.78 -10.45 9.74
CA THR A 295 5.76 -9.00 9.99
C THR A 295 4.34 -8.41 9.88
N ARG A 296 3.54 -8.84 8.90
CA ARG A 296 2.16 -8.34 8.74
C ARG A 296 1.21 -8.82 9.83
N TRP A 297 1.31 -10.09 10.26
CA TRP A 297 0.55 -10.59 11.42
C TRP A 297 0.87 -9.81 12.69
N SER A 298 2.13 -9.42 12.86
CA SER A 298 2.52 -8.59 13.99
C SER A 298 1.92 -7.19 13.96
N PHE A 299 1.94 -6.52 12.80
CA PHE A 299 1.26 -5.24 12.63
C PHE A 299 -0.24 -5.38 12.88
N TYR A 300 -0.86 -6.42 12.32
CA TYR A 300 -2.27 -6.71 12.55
C TYR A 300 -2.60 -6.78 14.06
N GLY A 301 -1.84 -7.56 14.84
CA GLY A 301 -2.09 -7.69 16.28
C GLY A 301 -1.92 -6.38 17.04
N ASN A 302 -0.92 -5.56 16.70
CA ASN A 302 -0.77 -4.22 17.32
C ASN A 302 -1.96 -3.31 17.01
N TYR A 303 -2.43 -3.31 15.77
CA TYR A 303 -3.59 -2.53 15.35
C TYR A 303 -4.90 -3.05 15.96
N LEU A 304 -4.99 -4.35 16.25
CA LEU A 304 -6.10 -4.95 16.96
C LEU A 304 -6.15 -4.51 18.44
N LEU A 305 -4.98 -4.34 19.08
CA LEU A 305 -4.89 -3.82 20.45
C LEU A 305 -5.21 -2.32 20.55
N PHE A 306 -5.05 -1.55 19.47
CA PHE A 306 -5.22 -0.09 19.51
C PHE A 306 -6.66 0.38 19.86
N PRO A 307 -7.74 -0.12 19.21
CA PRO A 307 -9.11 0.25 19.56
C PRO A 307 -9.51 -0.12 20.99
N SER A 308 -8.98 -1.23 21.51
CA SER A 308 -9.37 -1.75 22.82
C SER A 308 -9.05 -0.79 23.97
N LYS A 309 -7.98 0.00 23.83
CA LYS A 309 -7.63 1.11 24.74
C LYS A 309 -8.77 2.13 24.86
N TYR A 310 -9.39 2.52 23.75
CA TYR A 310 -10.43 3.56 23.73
C TYR A 310 -11.74 3.05 24.33
N THR A 311 -12.13 1.83 23.99
CA THR A 311 -13.32 1.18 24.55
C THR A 311 -13.21 1.04 26.08
N LEU A 312 -12.04 0.64 26.58
CA LEU A 312 -11.83 0.48 28.02
C LEU A 312 -11.77 1.83 28.76
N SER A 313 -11.08 2.82 28.19
CA SER A 313 -10.97 4.18 28.77
C SER A 313 -12.33 4.88 28.88
N TYR A 314 -13.19 4.73 27.86
CA TYR A 314 -14.57 5.24 27.92
C TYR A 314 -15.41 4.50 28.98
N SER A 315 -15.26 3.18 29.10
CA SER A 315 -16.01 2.38 30.10
C SER A 315 -15.64 2.73 31.56
N LYS A 316 -14.36 3.03 31.83
CA LYS A 316 -13.89 3.48 33.16
C LYS A 316 -14.41 4.89 33.49
N ASN A 317 -14.45 5.80 32.52
CA ASN A 317 -14.94 7.18 32.71
C ASN A 317 -16.47 7.30 32.85
N VAL A 318 -17.25 6.37 32.28
CA VAL A 318 -18.73 6.36 32.42
C VAL A 318 -19.18 5.93 33.81
N LYS A 319 -18.37 5.18 34.57
CA LYS A 319 -18.70 4.82 35.96
C LYS A 319 -18.66 6.01 36.94
N VAL A 320 -18.05 7.14 36.58
CA VAL A 320 -17.97 8.36 37.41
C VAL A 320 -19.09 9.38 37.10
N ARG A 321 -19.85 9.22 36.00
CA ARG A 321 -20.96 10.13 35.63
C ARG A 321 -22.22 9.38 35.22
N ARG A 322 -22.92 8.77 36.18
CA ARG A 322 -24.35 8.50 35.99
C ARG A 322 -25.18 9.73 36.35
N ALA A 323 -25.45 10.57 35.36
CA ALA A 323 -26.72 11.31 35.21
C ALA A 323 -26.70 12.23 33.97
N ARG A 324 -26.80 11.66 32.77
CA ARG A 324 -27.63 12.22 31.69
C ARG A 324 -27.75 11.20 30.57
N LYS A 325 -28.98 10.76 30.33
CA LYS A 325 -29.35 10.00 29.14
C LYS A 325 -29.10 10.89 27.92
N SER A 326 -27.96 10.73 27.26
CA SER A 326 -27.85 11.04 25.84
C SER A 326 -27.56 9.74 25.11
N LYS A 327 -28.55 9.27 24.35
CA LYS A 327 -28.35 8.23 23.35
C LYS A 327 -27.47 8.84 22.25
N SER A 328 -26.17 8.86 22.44
CA SER A 328 -25.25 8.98 21.31
C SER A 328 -25.04 7.57 20.79
N THR A 329 -25.78 7.23 19.74
CA THR A 329 -25.41 6.14 18.84
C THR A 329 -23.93 6.27 18.51
N PRO A 330 -23.11 5.22 18.70
CA PRO A 330 -21.81 5.21 18.06
C PRO A 330 -22.10 5.33 16.57
N SER A 331 -21.37 6.21 15.89
CA SER A 331 -21.34 6.29 14.44
C SER A 331 -20.91 4.93 13.92
N VAL A 332 -21.90 4.06 13.70
CA VAL A 332 -21.77 2.83 12.93
C VAL A 332 -21.31 3.32 11.58
N GLU A 333 -20.03 3.10 11.26
CA GLU A 333 -19.60 2.99 9.88
C GLU A 333 -20.66 2.19 9.16
N LEU A 334 -21.33 2.78 8.17
CA LEU A 334 -22.17 2.03 7.25
C LEU A 334 -21.35 0.80 6.84
N PRO A 335 -21.85 -0.43 7.05
CA PRO A 335 -21.03 -1.62 6.88
C PRO A 335 -20.67 -1.71 5.41
N MET A 336 -19.49 -1.21 5.06
CA MET A 336 -18.89 -1.46 3.76
C MET A 336 -18.79 -2.97 3.63
N LYS A 337 -19.26 -3.50 2.50
CA LYS A 337 -19.24 -4.93 2.22
C LYS A 337 -17.81 -5.45 2.48
N SER A 338 -17.70 -6.42 3.39
CA SER A 338 -16.45 -7.09 3.72
C SER A 338 -15.87 -7.74 2.45
N LEU A 339 -14.56 -7.64 2.28
CA LEU A 339 -13.81 -8.20 1.15
C LEU A 339 -13.06 -9.43 1.64
N ILE A 340 -13.82 -10.48 1.95
CA ILE A 340 -13.29 -11.77 2.41
C ILE A 340 -13.28 -12.78 1.29
N PHE A 341 -12.33 -13.70 1.32
CA PHE A 341 -12.26 -14.76 0.34
C PHE A 341 -13.30 -15.85 0.65
N THR A 342 -14.55 -15.69 0.19
CA THR A 342 -15.63 -16.63 0.52
C THR A 342 -15.39 -18.05 0.00
N THR A 343 -14.62 -18.21 -1.07
CA THR A 343 -14.20 -19.52 -1.61
C THR A 343 -13.20 -20.23 -0.70
N LEU A 344 -12.55 -19.49 0.20
CA LEU A 344 -11.50 -19.94 1.10
C LEU A 344 -11.96 -20.11 2.54
N GLU A 345 -13.17 -19.68 2.88
CA GLU A 345 -13.62 -19.48 4.26
C GLU A 345 -13.42 -20.73 5.13
N GLU A 346 -13.82 -21.91 4.65
CA GLU A 346 -13.64 -23.16 5.40
C GLU A 346 -12.16 -23.58 5.51
N HIS A 347 -11.34 -23.29 4.50
CA HIS A 347 -9.91 -23.65 4.50
C HIS A 347 -9.09 -22.79 5.47
N VAL A 348 -9.49 -21.53 5.66
CA VAL A 348 -8.76 -20.59 6.52
C VAL A 348 -9.37 -20.46 7.92
N LYS A 349 -10.53 -21.06 8.18
CA LYS A 349 -11.28 -20.97 9.43
C LYS A 349 -10.43 -21.20 10.68
N ASP A 350 -9.65 -22.29 10.67
CA ASP A 350 -8.78 -22.63 11.80
C ASP A 350 -7.65 -21.64 12.01
N ILE A 351 -7.19 -20.97 10.94
CA ILE A 351 -6.17 -19.92 11.01
C ILE A 351 -6.78 -18.62 11.54
N VAL A 352 -7.94 -18.23 11.00
CA VAL A 352 -8.68 -17.03 11.40
C VAL A 352 -9.06 -17.09 12.88
N ASN A 353 -9.38 -18.28 13.40
CA ASN A 353 -9.75 -18.51 14.80
C ASN A 353 -8.55 -18.48 15.78
N GLN A 354 -7.29 -18.42 15.30
CA GLN A 354 -6.12 -18.37 16.19
C GLN A 354 -5.95 -17.01 16.88
N ILE A 355 -6.61 -15.97 16.37
CA ILE A 355 -6.58 -14.61 16.91
C ILE A 355 -8.00 -14.03 16.93
N PRO A 356 -8.45 -13.43 18.05
CA PRO A 356 -9.79 -12.89 18.13
C PRO A 356 -9.98 -11.74 17.14
N ASP A 357 -11.24 -11.49 16.79
CA ASP A 357 -11.61 -10.37 15.90
C ASP A 357 -11.65 -9.02 16.63
N THR A 358 -11.77 -9.07 17.96
CA THR A 358 -11.91 -7.94 18.85
C THR A 358 -11.22 -8.26 20.18
N VAL A 359 -10.74 -7.22 20.88
CA VAL A 359 -10.06 -7.36 22.17
C VAL A 359 -10.88 -6.64 23.22
N SER A 360 -11.40 -7.40 24.19
CA SER A 360 -12.37 -6.94 25.18
C SER A 360 -11.91 -7.12 26.63
N ASN A 361 -11.03 -8.08 26.88
CA ASN A 361 -10.59 -8.47 28.22
C ASN A 361 -9.08 -8.77 28.24
N LEU A 362 -8.54 -9.03 29.43
CA LEU A 362 -7.11 -9.30 29.62
C LEU A 362 -6.65 -10.59 28.94
N ASP A 363 -7.51 -11.62 28.87
CA ASP A 363 -7.18 -12.89 28.21
C ASP A 363 -7.04 -12.70 26.70
N ASP A 364 -7.92 -11.90 26.09
CA ASP A 364 -7.83 -11.50 24.68
C ASP A 364 -6.50 -10.77 24.41
N VAL A 365 -6.11 -9.83 25.28
CA VAL A 365 -4.84 -9.11 25.15
C VAL A 365 -3.66 -10.07 25.24
N ASN A 366 -3.64 -10.96 26.25
CA ASN A 366 -2.58 -11.95 26.40
C ASN A 366 -2.47 -12.87 25.19
N LEU A 367 -3.62 -13.32 24.66
CA LEU A 367 -3.67 -14.17 23.47
C LEU A 367 -3.09 -13.43 22.25
N VAL A 368 -3.52 -12.20 21.99
CA VAL A 368 -3.01 -11.39 20.87
C VAL A 368 -1.51 -11.12 21.03
N CYS A 369 -1.05 -10.74 22.22
CA CYS A 369 0.36 -10.50 22.51
C CYS A 369 1.20 -11.76 22.25
N ASN A 370 0.79 -12.91 22.78
CA ASN A 370 1.48 -14.18 22.56
C ASN A 370 1.50 -14.59 21.08
N TYR A 371 0.40 -14.34 20.36
CA TYR A 371 0.31 -14.59 18.93
C TYR A 371 1.30 -13.73 18.13
N VAL A 372 1.36 -12.43 18.42
CA VAL A 372 2.30 -11.49 17.79
C VAL A 372 3.75 -11.89 18.07
N LEU A 373 4.07 -12.24 19.33
CA LEU A 373 5.40 -12.69 19.72
C LEU A 373 5.85 -13.95 18.99
N LYS A 374 4.94 -14.94 18.86
CA LYS A 374 5.20 -16.16 18.08
C LYS A 374 5.61 -15.83 16.64
N TRP A 375 4.89 -14.92 15.98
CA TRP A 375 5.21 -14.53 14.60
C TRP A 375 6.55 -13.79 14.49
N PHE A 376 6.92 -12.97 15.47
CA PHE A 376 8.25 -12.36 15.47
C PHE A 376 9.39 -13.35 15.60
N GLU A 377 9.25 -14.35 16.45
CA GLU A 377 10.27 -15.40 16.56
C GLU A 377 10.36 -16.22 15.27
N ILE A 378 9.25 -16.36 14.51
CA ILE A 378 9.28 -16.94 13.17
C ILE A 378 10.07 -16.03 12.20
N THR A 379 9.86 -14.71 12.20
CA THR A 379 10.61 -13.78 11.32
C THR A 379 12.12 -13.91 11.51
N LYS A 380 12.57 -14.01 12.77
CA LYS A 380 13.99 -14.16 13.13
C LYS A 380 14.66 -15.35 12.45
N ASN A 381 13.93 -16.44 12.24
CA ASN A 381 14.47 -17.67 11.64
C ASN A 381 14.64 -17.57 10.12
N TYR A 382 14.15 -16.50 9.49
CA TYR A 382 14.13 -16.33 8.04
C TYR A 382 14.81 -15.04 7.56
N THR A 383 15.44 -14.28 8.47
CA THR A 383 16.21 -13.07 8.16
C THR A 383 17.72 -13.36 8.25
N ASN A 384 18.38 -13.49 7.10
CA ASN A 384 19.78 -13.95 7.00
C ASN A 384 20.83 -12.82 6.88
N THR A 385 20.43 -11.55 6.81
CA THR A 385 21.37 -10.41 6.73
C THR A 385 21.42 -9.63 8.04
N ALA A 386 22.59 -9.06 8.38
CA ALA A 386 22.77 -8.26 9.59
C ALA A 386 21.77 -7.08 9.69
N LEU A 387 21.47 -6.41 8.56
CA LEU A 387 20.42 -5.39 8.47
C LEU A 387 19.02 -5.95 8.76
N SER A 388 18.68 -7.11 8.19
CA SER A 388 17.37 -7.75 8.42
C SER A 388 17.19 -8.29 9.86
N LEU A 389 18.28 -8.70 10.51
CA LEU A 389 18.29 -9.09 11.92
C LEU A 389 18.05 -7.88 12.83
N ASN A 390 18.64 -6.74 12.49
CA ASN A 390 18.49 -5.48 13.21
C ASN A 390 17.07 -4.89 13.09
N GLU A 391 16.50 -4.87 11.88
CA GLU A 391 15.10 -4.46 11.67
C GLU A 391 14.12 -5.41 12.38
N SER A 392 14.37 -6.72 12.33
CA SER A 392 13.59 -7.72 13.06
C SER A 392 13.68 -7.51 14.57
N PHE A 393 14.86 -7.15 15.10
CA PHE A 393 15.06 -6.84 16.51
C PHE A 393 14.24 -5.62 16.93
N ILE A 394 14.35 -4.50 16.20
CA ILE A 394 13.59 -3.28 16.48
C ILE A 394 12.09 -3.58 16.46
N THR A 395 11.62 -4.25 15.41
CA THR A 395 10.18 -4.50 15.24
C THR A 395 9.64 -5.36 16.38
N ARG A 396 10.36 -6.42 16.78
CA ARG A 396 9.99 -7.26 17.94
C ARG A 396 9.95 -6.44 19.23
N THR A 397 10.96 -5.62 19.47
CA THR A 397 11.07 -4.82 20.70
C THR A 397 9.97 -3.76 20.76
N LEU A 398 9.64 -3.12 19.64
CA LEU A 398 8.51 -2.19 19.54
C LEU A 398 7.17 -2.87 19.79
N CYS A 399 6.99 -4.11 19.33
CA CYS A 399 5.73 -4.82 19.58
C CYS A 399 5.61 -5.31 21.01
N LYS A 400 6.70 -5.78 21.63
CA LYS A 400 6.74 -6.04 23.08
C LYS A 400 6.39 -4.78 23.87
N MET A 401 7.00 -3.66 23.49
CA MET A 401 6.75 -2.36 24.10
C MET A 401 5.28 -1.94 23.98
N GLU A 402 4.66 -2.10 22.81
CA GLU A 402 3.23 -1.80 22.61
C GLU A 402 2.34 -2.78 23.38
N ALA A 403 2.63 -4.08 23.36
CA ALA A 403 1.95 -5.09 24.16
C ALA A 403 1.97 -4.75 25.66
N SER A 404 3.12 -4.44 26.24
CA SER A 404 3.24 -4.04 27.66
C SER A 404 2.39 -2.81 27.97
N LYS A 405 2.32 -1.83 27.07
CA LYS A 405 1.43 -0.67 27.21
C LYS A 405 -0.05 -1.04 27.17
N TYR A 406 -0.45 -2.01 26.37
CA TYR A 406 -1.86 -2.43 26.37
C TYR A 406 -2.18 -3.26 27.61
N LEU A 407 -1.28 -4.14 28.06
CA LEU A 407 -1.42 -4.94 29.27
C LEU A 407 -1.67 -4.08 30.52
N THR A 408 -1.02 -2.92 30.66
CA THR A 408 -1.24 -2.03 31.82
C THR A 408 -2.69 -1.54 31.93
N TYR A 409 -3.40 -1.33 30.81
CA TYR A 409 -4.79 -0.86 30.84
C TYR A 409 -5.77 -1.91 31.37
N PHE A 410 -5.51 -3.19 31.07
CA PHE A 410 -6.36 -4.32 31.41
C PHE A 410 -5.98 -4.99 32.74
N GLN A 411 -4.77 -4.77 33.22
CA GLN A 411 -4.33 -5.25 34.52
C GLN A 411 -5.05 -4.47 35.63
N ALA A 412 -5.63 -5.15 36.61
CA ALA A 412 -6.30 -4.50 37.75
C ALA A 412 -5.33 -4.23 38.92
N ASP A 413 -4.31 -5.07 39.05
CA ASP A 413 -3.28 -5.03 40.08
C ASP A 413 -2.26 -3.91 39.80
N LYS A 414 -2.17 -2.92 40.69
CA LYS A 414 -1.29 -1.75 40.54
C LYS A 414 0.20 -2.13 40.53
N ASP A 415 0.62 -3.11 41.34
CA ASP A 415 2.01 -3.56 41.37
C ASP A 415 2.41 -4.19 40.03
N LYS A 416 1.53 -5.02 39.47
CA LYS A 416 1.74 -5.59 38.12
C LYS A 416 1.71 -4.54 37.02
N GLN A 417 0.85 -3.52 37.11
CA GLN A 417 0.89 -2.39 36.18
C GLN A 417 2.26 -1.69 36.24
N MET A 418 2.75 -1.42 37.45
CA MET A 418 4.04 -0.80 37.67
C MET A 418 5.19 -1.66 37.10
N THR A 419 5.16 -2.98 37.26
CA THR A 419 6.10 -3.91 36.59
C THR A 419 6.09 -3.75 35.08
N PHE A 420 4.92 -3.75 34.43
CA PHE A 420 4.84 -3.58 32.97
C PHE A 420 5.34 -2.22 32.49
N HIS A 421 5.13 -1.15 33.27
CA HIS A 421 5.70 0.16 32.96
C HIS A 421 7.23 0.19 33.08
N LYS A 422 7.81 -0.49 34.09
CA LYS A 422 9.27 -0.65 34.23
C LYS A 422 9.85 -1.45 33.06
N GLU A 423 9.26 -2.59 32.72
CA GLU A 423 9.66 -3.38 31.54
C GLU A 423 9.58 -2.56 30.24
N ARG A 424 8.54 -1.73 30.09
CA ARG A 424 8.40 -0.84 28.92
C ARG A 424 9.53 0.19 28.85
N ILE A 425 9.99 0.75 29.97
CA ILE A 425 11.16 1.65 30.00
C ILE A 425 12.42 0.92 29.54
N GLU A 426 12.66 -0.29 30.03
CA GLU A 426 13.83 -1.08 29.61
C GLU A 426 13.84 -1.33 28.11
N LEU A 427 12.68 -1.71 27.53
CA LEU A 427 12.54 -1.91 26.09
C LEU A 427 12.75 -0.63 25.29
N LEU A 428 12.18 0.50 25.75
CA LEU A 428 12.36 1.81 25.11
C LEU A 428 13.81 2.28 25.13
N MET A 429 14.50 2.13 26.27
CA MET A 429 15.91 2.45 26.43
C MET A 429 16.78 1.55 25.56
N MET A 430 16.48 0.26 25.48
CA MET A 430 17.17 -0.68 24.61
C MET A 430 17.08 -0.26 23.14
N VAL A 431 15.89 0.11 22.64
CA VAL A 431 15.74 0.62 21.26
C VAL A 431 16.50 1.93 21.09
N LYS A 432 16.32 2.89 22.00
CA LYS A 432 16.99 4.21 21.95
C LYS A 432 18.52 4.07 21.86
N ASN A 433 19.10 3.19 22.67
CA ASN A 433 20.55 2.96 22.69
C ASN A 433 21.07 2.20 21.47
N PHE A 434 20.20 1.45 20.79
CA PHE A 434 20.55 0.69 19.59
C PHE A 434 20.49 1.54 18.30
N ILE A 435 19.73 2.64 18.29
CA ILE A 435 19.59 3.53 17.12
C ILE A 435 20.94 4.06 16.59
N PRO A 436 21.89 4.54 17.41
CA PRO A 436 23.19 5.00 16.93
C PRO A 436 23.96 3.93 16.15
N ASP A 437 23.93 2.67 16.60
CA ASP A 437 24.61 1.55 15.94
C ASP A 437 24.00 1.25 14.57
N LEU A 438 22.71 1.51 14.39
CA LEU A 438 22.01 1.34 13.12
C LEU A 438 22.36 2.43 12.11
N LEU A 439 22.48 3.67 12.57
CA LEU A 439 22.80 4.82 11.73
C LEU A 439 24.16 4.67 11.01
N VAL A 440 25.09 3.88 11.56
CA VAL A 440 26.39 3.59 10.95
C VAL A 440 26.28 2.87 9.60
N TYR A 441 25.22 2.07 9.42
CA TYR A 441 25.03 1.20 8.25
C TYR A 441 23.90 1.66 7.31
N SER A 442 23.33 2.83 7.58
CA SER A 442 22.06 3.28 7.00
C SER A 442 22.24 4.24 5.83
N SER A 443 21.36 4.18 4.84
CA SER A 443 21.31 5.18 3.77
C SER A 443 20.79 6.54 4.27
N SER A 444 20.87 7.58 3.43
CA SER A 444 20.34 8.91 3.79
C SER A 444 18.84 8.91 4.08
N ASP A 445 18.06 8.07 3.41
CA ASP A 445 16.61 7.96 3.60
C ASP A 445 16.27 7.22 4.90
N ASP A 446 17.07 6.22 5.26
CA ASP A 446 16.94 5.47 6.50
C ASP A 446 17.20 6.34 7.73
N LYS A 447 18.11 7.32 7.62
CA LYS A 447 18.41 8.26 8.70
C LYS A 447 17.17 9.01 9.20
N ASN A 448 16.30 9.44 8.30
CA ASN A 448 15.08 10.15 8.71
C ASN A 448 14.11 9.22 9.46
N ASN A 449 14.00 7.95 9.06
CA ASN A 449 13.19 6.95 9.76
C ASN A 449 13.72 6.67 11.17
N PHE A 450 15.03 6.55 11.33
CA PHE A 450 15.65 6.34 12.65
C PHE A 450 15.54 7.55 13.56
N ASP A 451 15.61 8.77 13.03
CA ASP A 451 15.34 9.97 13.81
C ASP A 451 13.88 10.02 14.29
N ILE A 452 12.91 9.67 13.43
CA ILE A 452 11.49 9.56 13.82
C ILE A 452 11.31 8.50 14.91
N LEU A 453 12.00 7.36 14.78
CA LEU A 453 11.98 6.31 15.79
C LEU A 453 12.57 6.80 17.12
N SER A 454 13.66 7.57 17.08
CA SER A 454 14.30 8.16 18.26
C SER A 454 13.35 9.13 18.98
N LEU A 455 12.70 10.02 18.22
CA LEU A 455 11.65 10.91 18.73
C LEU A 455 10.52 10.13 19.41
N ASN A 456 10.03 9.07 18.76
CA ASN A 456 8.98 8.21 19.31
C ASN A 456 9.41 7.49 20.59
N CYS A 457 10.67 7.06 20.69
CA CYS A 457 11.21 6.44 21.90
C CYS A 457 11.29 7.45 23.05
N ASN A 458 11.80 8.66 22.80
CA ASN A 458 11.85 9.72 23.81
C ASN A 458 10.45 10.08 24.31
N LEU A 459 9.49 10.29 23.41
CA LEU A 459 8.09 10.55 23.78
C LEU A 459 7.50 9.39 24.58
N GLY A 460 7.77 8.15 24.16
CA GLY A 460 7.35 6.95 24.88
C GLY A 460 7.90 6.87 26.31
N LEU A 461 9.18 7.24 26.51
CA LEU A 461 9.83 7.26 27.82
C LEU A 461 9.21 8.33 28.72
N ILE A 462 9.04 9.55 28.21
CA ILE A 462 8.42 10.67 28.95
C ILE A 462 7.05 10.26 29.48
N VAL A 463 6.19 9.72 28.60
CA VAL A 463 4.85 9.27 28.99
C VAL A 463 4.91 8.12 30.01
N THR A 464 5.84 7.18 29.86
CA THR A 464 5.94 6.01 30.74
C THR A 464 6.47 6.38 32.13
N TYR A 465 7.46 7.27 32.22
CA TYR A 465 7.93 7.83 33.49
C TYR A 465 6.85 8.65 34.19
N GLY A 466 6.09 9.47 33.44
CA GLY A 466 4.95 10.21 33.99
C GLY A 466 3.91 9.28 34.63
N ASN A 467 3.51 8.21 33.93
CA ASN A 467 2.56 7.24 34.48
C ASN A 467 3.10 6.56 35.76
N LEU A 468 4.40 6.25 35.83
CA LEU A 468 5.01 5.68 37.03
C LEU A 468 5.02 6.66 38.21
N LEU A 469 5.34 7.93 37.95
CA LEU A 469 5.30 8.98 38.95
C LEU A 469 3.88 9.14 39.53
N ASP A 470 2.87 9.22 38.66
CA ASP A 470 1.48 9.32 39.08
C ASP A 470 1.07 8.12 39.95
N MET A 471 1.38 6.89 39.51
CA MET A 471 1.05 5.68 40.28
C MET A 471 1.77 5.63 41.64
N LEU A 472 3.05 6.02 41.71
CA LEU A 472 3.82 6.03 42.95
C LEU A 472 3.30 7.06 43.95
N LEU A 473 2.96 8.26 43.48
CA LEU A 473 2.42 9.32 44.32
C LEU A 473 1.02 8.96 44.82
N GLU A 474 0.15 8.42 43.95
CA GLU A 474 -1.16 7.90 44.36
C GLU A 474 -1.04 6.76 45.38
N ASP A 475 -0.13 5.80 45.17
CA ASP A 475 0.07 4.69 46.11
C ASP A 475 0.53 5.19 47.48
N ALA A 476 1.47 6.14 47.50
CA ALA A 476 1.94 6.73 48.76
C ALA A 476 0.84 7.50 49.49
N GLU A 477 -0.03 8.21 48.76
CA GLU A 477 -1.20 8.88 49.33
C GLU A 477 -2.20 7.87 49.92
N ILE A 478 -2.52 6.79 49.18
CA ILE A 478 -3.49 5.77 49.61
C ILE A 478 -2.97 4.92 50.78
N THR A 479 -1.69 4.59 50.78
CA THR A 479 -1.06 3.72 51.78
C THR A 479 -0.45 4.49 52.96
N GLU A 480 -0.60 5.83 52.97
CA GLU A 480 0.00 6.74 53.96
C GLU A 480 1.52 6.53 54.13
N LYS A 481 2.21 6.06 53.06
CA LYS A 481 3.67 5.93 53.07
C LYS A 481 4.29 7.32 53.20
N ARG A 482 5.38 7.40 53.97
CA ARG A 482 6.13 8.66 54.07
C ARG A 482 6.80 8.92 52.73
N PHE A 483 6.78 10.19 52.30
CA PHE A 483 7.42 10.57 51.05
C PHE A 483 8.91 10.20 51.04
N GLU A 484 9.57 10.24 52.19
CA GLU A 484 10.95 9.80 52.38
C GLU A 484 11.21 8.38 51.87
N ASP A 485 10.21 7.49 51.95
CA ASP A 485 10.32 6.09 51.55
C ASP A 485 10.34 5.92 50.01
N ILE A 486 9.75 6.87 49.27
CA ILE A 486 9.65 6.84 47.80
C ILE A 486 10.50 7.93 47.11
N LYS A 487 11.08 8.86 47.89
CA LYS A 487 11.76 10.07 47.40
C LYS A 487 12.84 9.78 46.36
N LEU A 488 13.64 8.73 46.58
CA LEU A 488 14.72 8.37 45.67
C LEU A 488 14.20 7.89 44.31
N GLU A 489 13.15 7.07 44.31
CA GLU A 489 12.55 6.52 43.10
C GLU A 489 11.84 7.63 42.29
N VAL A 490 11.09 8.51 42.98
CA VAL A 490 10.47 9.70 42.39
C VAL A 490 11.52 10.62 41.74
N HIS A 491 12.61 10.91 42.46
CA HIS A 491 13.67 11.76 41.93
C HIS A 491 14.32 11.16 40.68
N ASN A 492 14.56 9.85 40.66
CA ASN A 492 15.16 9.15 39.52
C ASN A 492 14.24 9.19 38.29
N TYR A 493 12.95 8.90 38.44
CA TYR A 493 12.00 8.96 37.32
C TYR A 493 11.79 10.37 36.80
N MET A 494 11.72 11.38 37.68
CA MET A 494 11.62 12.77 37.27
C MET A 494 12.86 13.21 36.48
N LYS A 495 14.06 12.90 36.98
CA LYS A 495 15.32 13.23 36.31
C LYS A 495 15.38 12.60 34.90
N ASN A 496 15.13 11.30 34.80
CA ASN A 496 15.20 10.59 33.52
C ASN A 496 14.12 11.08 32.53
N SER A 497 12.93 11.46 33.02
CA SER A 497 11.89 12.06 32.19
C SER A 497 12.31 13.42 31.64
N VAL A 498 12.95 14.27 32.45
CA VAL A 498 13.45 15.58 32.01
C VAL A 498 14.55 15.42 30.96
N GLU A 499 15.53 14.53 31.17
CA GLU A 499 16.57 14.25 30.18
C GLU A 499 15.99 13.77 28.83
N CYS A 500 14.93 12.95 28.88
CA CYS A 500 14.21 12.53 27.66
C CYS A 500 13.46 13.69 26.99
N CYS A 501 12.84 14.59 27.78
CA CYS A 501 12.19 15.80 27.27
C CYS A 501 13.18 16.74 26.57
N GLU A 502 14.34 16.98 27.19
CA GLU A 502 15.40 17.82 26.62
C GLU A 502 15.86 17.26 25.27
N THR A 503 16.20 15.96 25.24
CA THR A 503 16.59 15.27 23.99
C THR A 503 15.50 15.37 22.93
N TYR A 504 14.24 15.18 23.31
CA TYR A 504 13.09 15.27 22.39
C TYR A 504 12.96 16.67 21.78
N LEU A 505 13.05 17.72 22.60
CA LEU A 505 12.92 19.10 22.14
C LEU A 505 14.10 19.52 21.25
N GLU A 506 15.32 19.11 21.57
CA GLU A 506 16.50 19.35 20.72
C GLU A 506 16.33 18.74 19.33
N GLN A 507 15.90 17.46 19.26
CA GLN A 507 15.64 16.77 18.00
C GLN A 507 14.53 17.43 17.17
N LEU A 508 13.52 17.98 17.83
CA LEU A 508 12.39 18.64 17.18
C LEU A 508 12.77 20.02 16.64
N HIS A 509 13.63 20.76 17.36
CA HIS A 509 14.13 22.07 16.93
C HIS A 509 15.05 22.00 15.71
N ILE A 510 15.79 20.90 15.53
CA ILE A 510 16.64 20.67 14.34
C ILE A 510 15.81 20.38 13.08
N LYS A 511 14.54 19.99 13.22
CA LYS A 511 13.66 19.55 12.11
C LYS A 511 12.59 20.56 11.68
N LEU A 512 12.31 21.58 12.48
CA LEU A 512 11.44 22.72 12.15
C LEU A 512 12.27 23.86 11.57
#